data_AF-L9ZX54-F1
#
_entry.id   AF-L9ZX54-F1
#
_cell.length_a   1.000
_cell.length_b   1.000
_cell.length_c   1.000
_cell.angle_alpha   90.00
_cell.angle_beta   90.00
_cell.angle_gamma   90.00
#
_symmetry.space_group_name_H-M   'P 1'
#
loop_
_entity.id
_entity.type
_entity.pdbx_description
1 polymer ?
#
loop_
_entity_poly.entity_id
_entity_poly.type
_entity_poly.pdbx_seq_one_letter_code
_entity_poly.pdbx_strand_id
1 'polypeptide(L)'
;MSSTVLRAVFPDRPPTKIDVVSGGLAGGLALLHGTWPAPGNGLRWEWIALGFVLGAIVLGPVAQSPVGKRIGTMARDLSIAARLVVMAIVITVTLVLATVVFPDVIFRNVSIGILAVIPFYVVGHVAVARELGGWKPASESDS
;
A
#
# COMPACT_ATOMS: atom_id res chain seq x y z
N MET A 1 -22.36 2.42 -7.71
CA MET A 1 -21.19 1.72 -8.29
C MET A 1 -21.51 0.24 -8.36
N SER A 2 -21.24 -0.43 -9.49
CA SER A 2 -21.61 -1.83 -9.71
C SER A 2 -20.80 -2.75 -8.77
N SER A 3 -21.45 -3.74 -8.15
CA SER A 3 -20.83 -4.68 -7.19
C SER A 3 -19.57 -5.36 -7.76
N THR A 4 -19.54 -5.59 -9.07
CA THR A 4 -18.40 -6.14 -9.81
C THR A 4 -17.14 -5.28 -9.72
N VAL A 5 -17.27 -3.95 -9.75
CA VAL A 5 -16.12 -3.03 -9.69
C VAL A 5 -15.53 -3.02 -8.28
N LEU A 6 -16.38 -3.06 -7.26
CA LEU A 6 -15.91 -3.09 -5.87
C LEU A 6 -15.17 -4.40 -5.56
N ARG A 7 -15.63 -5.55 -6.05
CA ARG A 7 -14.91 -6.83 -5.90
C ARG A 7 -13.60 -6.89 -6.67
N ALA A 8 -13.46 -6.12 -7.74
CA ALA A 8 -12.21 -6.03 -8.48
C ALA A 8 -11.15 -5.18 -7.76
N VAL A 9 -11.59 -4.28 -6.86
CA VAL A 9 -10.71 -3.33 -6.17
C VAL A 9 -10.43 -3.76 -4.73
N PHE A 10 -11.45 -4.19 -4.01
CA PHE A 10 -11.37 -4.55 -2.60
C PHE A 10 -11.40 -6.07 -2.41
N PRO A 11 -10.68 -6.60 -1.40
CA PRO A 11 -10.73 -8.00 -1.05
C PRO A 11 -12.14 -8.41 -0.59
N ASP A 12 -12.50 -9.68 -0.81
CA ASP A 12 -13.71 -10.30 -0.24
C ASP A 12 -13.52 -10.67 1.25
N ARG A 13 -12.91 -9.79 2.05
CA ARG A 13 -12.75 -9.92 3.51
C ARG A 13 -12.81 -8.55 4.16
N PRO A 14 -13.30 -8.40 5.40
CA PRO A 14 -13.22 -7.11 6.08
C PRO A 14 -11.75 -6.69 6.32
N PRO A 15 -11.48 -5.38 6.38
CA PRO A 15 -10.18 -4.85 6.79
C PRO A 15 -9.85 -5.24 8.23
N THR A 16 -8.59 -5.60 8.45
CA THR A 16 -8.05 -6.04 9.75
C THR A 16 -7.34 -4.90 10.47
N LYS A 17 -7.03 -5.09 11.77
CA LYS A 17 -6.18 -4.16 12.55
C LYS A 17 -4.85 -3.86 11.86
N ILE A 18 -4.24 -4.87 11.23
CA ILE A 18 -2.96 -4.73 10.52
C ILE A 18 -3.12 -3.85 9.27
N ASP A 19 -4.23 -4.00 8.53
CA ASP A 19 -4.54 -3.13 7.38
C ASP A 19 -4.66 -1.66 7.84
N VAL A 20 -5.29 -1.40 8.97
CA VAL A 20 -5.41 -0.03 9.53
C VAL A 20 -4.06 0.54 9.97
N VAL A 21 -3.26 -0.23 10.71
CA VAL A 21 -1.93 0.19 11.17
C VAL A 21 -1.00 0.47 9.98
N SER A 22 -1.00 -0.41 8.98
CA SER A 22 -0.20 -0.20 7.76
C SER A 22 -0.63 1.04 6.98
N GLY A 23 -1.93 1.31 6.88
CA GLY A 23 -2.44 2.55 6.28
C GLY A 23 -1.96 3.81 7.02
N GLY A 24 -2.01 3.80 8.35
CA GLY A 24 -1.49 4.89 9.19
C GLY A 24 0.02 5.08 9.02
N LEU A 25 0.80 4.00 9.06
CA LEU A 25 2.25 4.03 8.88
C LEU A 25 2.63 4.58 7.50
N ALA A 26 1.97 4.10 6.44
CA ALA A 26 2.20 4.57 5.08
C ALA A 26 1.84 6.05 4.91
N GLY A 27 0.71 6.49 5.49
CA GLY A 27 0.34 7.90 5.51
C GLY A 27 1.36 8.77 6.24
N GLY A 28 1.83 8.34 7.41
CA GLY A 28 2.90 9.02 8.15
C GLY A 28 4.20 9.12 7.35
N LEU A 29 4.61 8.04 6.69
CA LEU A 29 5.78 8.01 5.81
C LEU A 29 5.63 8.92 4.58
N ALA A 30 4.43 9.02 4.01
CA ALA A 30 4.14 9.93 2.91
C ALA A 30 4.28 11.39 3.35
N LEU A 31 3.75 11.74 4.52
CA LEU A 31 3.89 13.08 5.10
C LEU A 31 5.35 13.42 5.41
N LEU A 32 6.08 12.48 6.02
CA LEU A 32 7.50 12.64 6.33
C LEU A 32 8.33 12.92 5.07
N HIS A 33 8.08 12.17 3.99
CA HIS A 33 8.73 12.41 2.69
C HIS A 33 8.36 13.77 2.09
N GLY A 34 7.11 14.21 2.24
CA GLY A 34 6.66 15.50 1.73
C GLY A 34 7.25 16.70 2.47
N THR A 35 7.60 16.54 3.75
CA THR A 35 8.20 17.60 4.58
C THR A 35 9.73 17.61 4.56
N TRP A 36 10.38 16.62 3.93
CA TRP A 36 11.84 16.52 3.93
C TRP A 36 12.47 17.66 3.09
N PRO A 37 13.41 18.43 3.65
CA PRO A 37 14.07 19.50 2.91
C PRO A 37 14.96 18.91 1.83
N ALA A 38 14.60 19.14 0.56
CA ALA A 38 15.36 18.67 -0.60
C ALA A 38 15.83 19.85 -1.46
N PRO A 39 17.12 19.92 -1.84
CA PRO A 39 17.62 20.97 -2.72
C PRO A 39 17.05 20.80 -4.13
N GLY A 40 16.43 21.86 -4.67
CA GLY A 40 15.91 21.87 -6.04
C GLY A 40 14.50 21.31 -6.19
N ASN A 41 13.53 22.22 -6.16
CA ASN A 41 12.13 22.06 -6.58
C ASN A 41 11.25 21.11 -5.72
N GLY A 42 10.23 21.73 -5.11
CA GLY A 42 9.32 21.15 -4.13
C GLY A 42 8.36 20.09 -4.65
N LEU A 43 7.26 19.89 -3.90
CA LEU A 43 6.22 18.91 -4.22
C LEU A 43 5.69 19.12 -5.64
N ARG A 44 5.85 18.10 -6.49
CA ARG A 44 5.34 18.06 -7.86
C ARG A 44 4.11 17.16 -7.91
N TRP A 45 2.93 17.77 -7.87
CA TRP A 45 1.66 17.05 -7.84
C TRP A 45 1.46 16.09 -9.01
N GLU A 46 1.99 16.39 -10.18
CA GLU A 46 1.95 15.51 -11.36
C GLU A 46 2.53 14.11 -11.05
N TRP A 47 3.71 14.07 -10.42
CA TRP A 47 4.40 12.84 -10.07
C TRP A 47 3.77 12.13 -8.88
N ILE A 48 3.24 12.90 -7.93
CA ILE A 48 2.48 12.34 -6.80
C ILE A 48 1.19 11.69 -7.31
N ALA A 49 0.46 12.35 -8.20
CA ALA A 49 -0.74 11.81 -8.82
C ALA A 49 -0.42 10.54 -9.63
N LEU A 50 0.67 10.53 -10.39
CA LEU A 50 1.13 9.34 -11.10
C LEU A 50 1.40 8.17 -10.14
N GLY A 51 2.18 8.41 -9.08
CA GLY A 51 2.48 7.40 -8.06
C GLY A 51 1.22 6.88 -7.37
N PHE A 52 0.28 7.76 -7.07
CA PHE A 52 -1.01 7.39 -6.48
C PHE A 52 -1.83 6.47 -7.39
N VAL A 53 -1.95 6.82 -8.68
CA VAL A 53 -2.68 6.00 -9.66
C VAL A 53 -2.00 4.64 -9.85
N LEU A 54 -0.67 4.62 -9.97
CA LEU A 54 0.09 3.36 -10.06
C LEU A 54 -0.14 2.49 -8.82
N GLY A 55 -0.05 3.10 -7.63
CA GLY A 55 -0.34 2.43 -6.38
C GLY A 55 -1.77 1.87 -6.32
N ALA A 56 -2.76 2.63 -6.79
CA ALA A 56 -4.17 2.22 -6.79
C ALA A 56 -4.42 1.02 -7.71
N ILE A 57 -3.80 1.03 -8.89
CA ILE A 57 -3.86 -0.09 -9.85
C ILE A 57 -3.21 -1.34 -9.24
N VAL A 58 -2.04 -1.19 -8.63
CA VAL A 58 -1.30 -2.29 -8.02
C VAL A 58 -2.07 -2.89 -6.84
N LEU A 59 -2.54 -2.05 -5.91
CA LEU A 59 -3.18 -2.47 -4.67
C LEU A 59 -4.62 -2.95 -4.88
N GLY A 60 -5.30 -2.47 -5.91
CA GLY A 60 -6.64 -2.92 -6.29
C GLY A 60 -6.59 -4.01 -7.36
N PRO A 61 -6.87 -3.70 -8.63
CA PRO A 61 -7.05 -4.70 -9.70
C PRO A 61 -5.92 -5.71 -9.85
N VAL A 62 -4.66 -5.27 -9.79
CA VAL A 62 -3.51 -6.17 -9.98
C VAL A 62 -3.41 -7.16 -8.83
N ALA A 63 -3.55 -6.70 -7.57
CA ALA A 63 -3.55 -7.57 -6.41
C ALA A 63 -4.71 -8.59 -6.42
N GLN A 64 -5.88 -8.21 -6.95
CA GLN A 64 -7.04 -9.10 -7.06
C GLN A 64 -6.99 -10.06 -8.27
N SER A 65 -6.09 -9.83 -9.22
CA SER A 65 -5.90 -10.69 -10.38
C SER A 65 -5.37 -12.09 -10.00
N PRO A 66 -5.53 -13.12 -10.86
CA PRO A 66 -4.96 -14.44 -10.62
C PRO A 66 -3.44 -14.42 -10.39
N VAL A 67 -2.73 -13.54 -11.11
CA VAL A 67 -1.28 -13.37 -10.97
C VAL A 67 -0.95 -12.76 -9.60
N GLY A 68 -1.66 -11.70 -9.20
CA GLY A 68 -1.47 -11.07 -7.89
C GLY A 68 -1.75 -12.04 -6.73
N LYS A 69 -2.84 -12.81 -6.82
CA LYS A 69 -3.18 -13.85 -5.85
C LYS A 69 -2.10 -14.93 -5.75
N ARG A 70 -1.52 -15.35 -6.89
CA ARG A 70 -0.42 -16.35 -6.94
C ARG A 70 0.87 -15.82 -6.31
N ILE A 71 1.23 -14.56 -6.57
CA ILE A 71 2.37 -13.91 -5.91
C ILE A 71 2.11 -13.85 -4.40
N GLY A 72 0.88 -13.48 -4.00
CA GLY A 72 0.49 -13.41 -2.59
C GLY A 72 0.48 -14.77 -1.88
N THR A 73 0.20 -15.88 -2.56
CA THR A 73 0.37 -17.23 -1.98
C THR A 73 1.84 -17.59 -1.84
N MET A 74 2.67 -17.36 -2.87
CA MET A 74 4.11 -17.61 -2.80
C MET A 74 4.76 -16.81 -1.66
N ALA A 75 4.39 -15.53 -1.52
CA ALA A 75 4.82 -14.67 -0.43
C ALA A 75 4.41 -15.23 0.95
N ARG A 76 3.23 -15.85 1.04
CA ARG A 76 2.74 -16.45 2.29
C ARG A 76 3.44 -17.77 2.63
N ASP A 77 3.85 -18.53 1.63
CA ASP A 77 4.57 -19.79 1.82
C ASP A 77 6.02 -19.59 2.29
N LEU A 78 6.58 -18.40 2.08
CA LEU A 78 7.89 -18.01 2.61
C LEU A 78 7.85 -17.89 4.14
N SER A 79 8.88 -18.44 4.79
CA SER A 79 9.17 -18.21 6.20
C SER A 79 9.39 -16.73 6.48
N ILE A 80 9.19 -16.29 7.73
CA ILE A 80 9.38 -14.88 8.13
C ILE A 80 10.78 -14.39 7.76
N ALA A 81 11.81 -15.20 8.03
CA ALA A 81 13.20 -14.88 7.68
C ALA A 81 13.37 -14.68 6.17
N ALA A 82 12.79 -15.57 5.35
CA ALA A 82 12.88 -15.46 3.91
C ALA A 82 12.13 -14.23 3.36
N ARG A 83 10.98 -13.86 3.95
CA ARG A 83 10.26 -12.63 3.60
C ARG A 83 11.08 -11.38 3.88
N LEU A 84 11.76 -11.33 5.02
CA LEU A 84 12.64 -10.21 5.37
C LEU A 84 13.81 -10.09 4.39
N VAL A 85 14.42 -11.20 3.99
CA VAL A 85 15.50 -11.20 2.99
C VAL A 85 14.99 -10.70 1.64
N VAL A 86 13.84 -11.21 1.17
CA VAL A 86 13.23 -10.76 -0.10
C VAL A 86 12.90 -9.28 -0.04
N MET A 87 12.31 -8.80 1.06
CA MET A 87 12.04 -7.36 1.26
C MET A 87 13.32 -6.54 1.24
N ALA A 88 14.37 -6.98 1.92
CA ALA A 88 15.66 -6.27 1.95
C ALA A 88 16.26 -6.15 0.53
N ILE A 89 16.21 -7.22 -0.27
CA ILE A 89 16.67 -7.20 -1.66
C ILE A 89 15.85 -6.20 -2.48
N VAL A 90 14.51 -6.27 -2.41
CA VAL A 90 13.63 -5.38 -3.17
C VAL A 90 13.85 -3.92 -2.78
N ILE A 91 13.93 -3.62 -1.48
CA ILE A 91 14.19 -2.27 -0.97
C ILE A 91 15.56 -1.79 -1.46
N THR A 92 16.60 -2.61 -1.33
CA THR A 92 17.96 -2.24 -1.74
C THR A 92 18.04 -1.94 -3.23
N VAL A 93 17.52 -2.83 -4.07
CA VAL A 93 17.49 -2.62 -5.54
C VAL A 93 16.69 -1.36 -5.88
N THR A 94 15.56 -1.13 -5.20
CA THR A 94 14.75 0.07 -5.41
C THR A 94 15.54 1.34 -5.05
N LEU A 95 16.24 1.35 -3.91
CA LEU A 95 17.06 2.49 -3.48
C LEU A 95 18.25 2.74 -4.42
N VAL A 96 18.88 1.68 -4.93
CA VAL A 96 19.98 1.81 -5.91
C VAL A 96 19.44 2.40 -7.22
N LEU A 97 18.33 1.89 -7.73
CA LEU A 97 17.70 2.43 -8.94
C LEU A 97 17.26 3.89 -8.74
N ALA A 98 16.70 4.21 -7.57
CA ALA A 98 16.27 5.55 -7.21
C ALA A 98 17.43 6.56 -7.20
N THR A 99 18.61 6.14 -6.75
CA THR A 99 19.78 7.02 -6.60
C THR A 99 20.64 7.12 -7.86
N VAL A 100 20.63 6.08 -8.72
CA VAL A 100 21.49 6.01 -9.91
C VAL A 100 20.75 6.33 -11.21
N VAL A 101 19.46 5.99 -11.31
CA VAL A 101 18.73 6.01 -12.59
C VAL A 101 17.70 7.13 -12.66
N PHE A 102 17.02 7.43 -11.56
CA PHE A 102 15.95 8.42 -11.55
C PHE A 102 16.41 9.76 -10.97
N PRO A 103 15.95 10.90 -11.51
CA PRO A 103 16.08 12.17 -10.83
C PRO A 103 15.41 12.07 -9.46
N ASP A 104 16.14 12.40 -8.39
CA ASP A 104 15.68 12.30 -6.98
C ASP A 104 14.28 12.90 -6.78
N VAL A 105 14.04 14.06 -7.41
CA VAL A 105 12.74 14.75 -7.38
C VAL A 105 11.60 13.88 -7.91
N ILE A 106 11.80 13.15 -9.01
CA ILE A 106 10.76 12.28 -9.59
C ILE A 106 10.49 11.11 -8.66
N PHE A 107 11.55 10.40 -8.25
CA PHE A 107 11.42 9.22 -7.39
C PHE A 107 10.73 9.57 -6.07
N ARG A 108 11.14 10.66 -5.42
CA ARG A 108 10.54 11.14 -4.17
C ARG A 108 9.05 11.41 -4.33
N ASN A 109 8.66 12.20 -5.34
CA ASN A 109 7.25 12.56 -5.55
C ASN A 109 6.38 11.35 -5.94
N VAL A 110 6.88 10.45 -6.78
CA VAL A 110 6.17 9.19 -7.11
C VAL A 110 5.99 8.32 -5.86
N SER A 111 7.02 8.20 -5.03
CA SER A 111 6.97 7.40 -3.80
C SER A 111 5.97 7.96 -2.79
N ILE A 112 5.87 9.30 -2.65
CA ILE A 112 4.82 9.95 -1.85
C ILE A 112 3.44 9.52 -2.34
N GLY A 113 3.21 9.55 -3.66
CA GLY A 113 1.95 9.12 -4.26
C GLY A 113 1.59 7.66 -3.96
N ILE A 114 2.56 6.76 -4.14
CA ILE A 114 2.39 5.33 -3.86
C ILE A 114 2.06 5.11 -2.38
N LEU A 115 2.78 5.76 -1.46
CA LEU A 115 2.53 5.63 -0.03
C LEU A 115 1.18 6.22 0.37
N ALA A 116 0.81 7.35 -0.23
CA ALA A 116 -0.46 8.01 0.02
C ALA A 116 -1.66 7.15 -0.40
N VAL A 117 -1.54 6.24 -1.37
CA VAL A 117 -2.69 5.42 -1.78
C VAL A 117 -3.18 4.48 -0.67
N ILE A 118 -2.27 4.00 0.18
CA ILE A 118 -2.55 2.96 1.18
C ILE A 118 -3.59 3.41 2.21
N PRO A 119 -3.46 4.58 2.88
CA PRO A 119 -4.50 5.05 3.80
C PRO A 119 -5.86 5.28 3.11
N PHE A 120 -5.88 5.80 1.87
CA PHE A 120 -7.13 5.98 1.12
C PHE A 120 -7.77 4.64 0.76
N TYR A 121 -6.96 3.65 0.39
CA TYR A 121 -7.42 2.30 0.11
C TYR A 121 -8.03 1.65 1.35
N VAL A 122 -7.37 1.79 2.52
CA VAL A 122 -7.88 1.29 3.79
C VAL A 122 -9.21 1.96 4.16
N VAL A 123 -9.30 3.29 4.07
CA VAL A 123 -10.54 4.03 4.35
C VAL A 123 -11.65 3.59 3.40
N GLY A 124 -11.37 3.47 2.10
CA GLY A 124 -12.32 2.98 1.11
C GLY A 124 -12.77 1.54 1.41
N HIS A 125 -11.84 0.68 1.81
CA HIS A 125 -12.13 -0.71 2.16
C HIS A 125 -13.04 -0.79 3.41
N VAL A 126 -12.78 0.01 4.44
CA VAL A 126 -13.63 0.11 5.63
C VAL A 126 -15.03 0.64 5.28
N ALA A 127 -15.11 1.68 4.44
CA ALA A 127 -16.38 2.25 4.03
C ALA A 127 -17.25 1.25 3.22
N VAL A 128 -16.62 0.39 2.42
CA VAL A 128 -17.29 -0.65 1.63
C VAL A 128 -17.69 -1.85 2.49
N ALA A 129 -16.77 -2.35 3.32
CA ALA A 129 -17.01 -3.51 4.17
C ALA A 129 -17.99 -3.20 5.30
N ARG A 130 -18.05 -1.95 5.77
CA ARG A 130 -18.83 -1.49 6.94
C ARG A 130 -18.53 -2.23 8.25
N GLU A 131 -17.49 -3.06 8.25
CA GLU A 131 -17.08 -3.92 9.35
C GLU A 131 -15.55 -3.92 9.46
N LEU A 132 -15.04 -4.10 10.68
CA LEU A 132 -13.63 -4.24 10.98
C LEU A 132 -13.36 -5.65 11.51
N GLY A 133 -12.65 -6.46 10.72
CA GLY A 133 -12.32 -7.84 11.08
C GLY A 133 -11.42 -7.88 12.33
N GLY A 134 -11.81 -8.67 13.33
CA GLY A 134 -11.05 -8.84 14.58
C GLY A 134 -11.20 -7.72 15.61
N TRP A 135 -12.26 -6.91 15.51
CA TRP A 135 -12.60 -5.84 16.46
C TRP A 135 -13.73 -6.18 17.44
N LYS A 136 -14.40 -7.35 17.30
CA LYS A 136 -15.35 -7.79 18.32
C LYS A 136 -14.62 -8.00 19.67
N PRO A 137 -15.11 -7.40 20.76
CA PRO A 137 -14.56 -7.66 22.09
C PRO A 137 -14.77 -9.15 22.45
N ALA A 138 -13.78 -9.73 23.13
CA ALA A 138 -13.80 -11.15 23.54
C ALA A 138 -14.98 -11.55 24.43
N SER A 139 -15.79 -10.59 24.90
CA SER A 139 -16.97 -10.83 25.75
C SER A 139 -18.20 -11.32 24.98
N GLU A 140 -18.16 -11.43 23.65
CA GLU A 140 -19.31 -11.80 22.81
C GLU A 140 -19.10 -13.14 22.07
N SER A 141 -18.03 -13.88 22.37
CA SER A 141 -17.80 -15.22 21.80
C SER A 141 -18.38 -16.37 22.64
N ASP A 142 -18.87 -16.06 23.84
CA ASP A 142 -19.25 -17.07 24.86
C ASP A 142 -20.74 -16.95 25.30
N SER A 143 -21.61 -16.37 24.46
CA SER A 143 -23.07 -16.34 24.69
C SER A 143 -23.85 -17.06 23.61
#